data_AF-A0A0B1TM13-F1
#
_entry.id   AF-A0A0B1TM13-F1
#
_cell.length_a   1.000
_cell.length_b   1.000
_cell.length_c   1.000
_cell.angle_alpha   90.00
_cell.angle_beta   90.00
_cell.angle_gamma   90.00
#
_symmetry.space_group_name_H-M   'P 1'
#
loop_
_entity.id
_entity.type
_entity.pdbx_description
1 polymer ?
#
loop_
_entity_poly.entity_id
_entity_poly.type
_entity_poly.pdbx_seq_one_letter_code
_entity_poly.pdbx_strand_id
1 'polypeptide(L)'
;MPLNLLFVRKDLLALKLFYIFSKLKRYTQQGFAELPICMAKTHLSLSHDPTKKGAPTGFTLPIRDIRASVGAGFIYPLVGEMTTMPGLSTRPCFFDITIDPETEQIDGLF
;
A
#
# COMPACT_ATOMS: atom_id res chain seq x y z
N MET A 1 11.65 33.42 -14.15
CA MET A 1 12.62 32.31 -14.01
C MET A 1 12.08 31.20 -13.09
N PRO A 2 11.37 30.18 -13.59
CA PRO A 2 11.01 28.99 -12.80
C PRO A 2 11.41 27.69 -13.52
N LEU A 3 12.67 27.26 -13.45
CA LEU A 3 13.15 26.02 -14.10
C LEU A 3 13.75 24.96 -13.16
N ASN A 4 13.86 25.22 -11.85
CA ASN A 4 14.58 24.30 -10.94
C ASN A 4 13.72 23.21 -10.27
N LEU A 5 12.38 23.30 -10.31
CA LEU A 5 11.53 22.33 -9.59
C LEU A 5 11.26 21.03 -10.37
N LEU A 6 11.31 21.08 -11.70
CA LEU A 6 11.09 19.92 -12.56
C LEU A 6 12.32 18.99 -12.63
N PHE A 7 13.53 19.54 -12.46
CA PHE A 7 14.78 18.80 -12.55
C PHE A 7 14.96 17.87 -11.33
N VAL A 8 14.76 18.39 -10.12
CA VAL A 8 14.82 17.61 -8.86
C VAL A 8 13.82 16.44 -8.86
N ARG A 9 12.63 16.62 -9.45
CA ARG A 9 11.60 15.55 -9.52
C ARG A 9 12.01 14.39 -10.44
N LYS A 10 12.75 14.66 -11.52
CA LYS A 10 13.29 13.61 -12.41
C LYS A 10 14.42 12.83 -11.73
N ASP A 11 15.30 13.52 -11.01
CA ASP A 11 16.37 12.89 -10.22
C ASP A 11 15.77 12.00 -9.11
N LEU A 12 14.70 12.44 -8.46
CA LEU A 12 14.01 11.64 -7.44
C LEU A 12 13.36 10.36 -8.00
N LEU A 13 12.83 10.41 -9.22
CA LEU A 13 12.28 9.23 -9.91
C LEU A 13 13.38 8.25 -10.29
N ALA A 14 14.53 8.74 -10.79
CA ALA A 14 15.69 7.92 -11.09
C ALA A 14 16.29 7.30 -9.82
N LEU A 15 16.38 8.05 -8.73
CA LEU A 15 16.84 7.57 -7.42
C LEU A 15 15.91 6.51 -6.84
N LYS A 16 14.59 6.68 -6.96
CA LYS A 16 13.61 5.66 -6.55
C LYS A 16 13.76 4.38 -7.36
N LEU A 17 13.95 4.49 -8.68
CA LEU A 17 14.16 3.33 -9.54
C LEU A 17 15.44 2.59 -9.15
N PHE A 18 16.55 3.33 -8.96
CA PHE A 18 17.83 2.76 -8.52
C PHE A 18 17.76 2.10 -7.14
N TYR A 19 17.02 2.70 -6.22
CA TYR A 19 16.77 2.16 -4.88
C TYR A 19 16.03 0.82 -4.94
N ILE A 20 14.99 0.71 -5.78
CA ILE A 20 14.22 -0.53 -5.97
C ILE A 20 15.10 -1.63 -6.55
N PHE A 21 15.89 -1.35 -7.59
CA PHE A 21 16.82 -2.33 -8.16
C PHE A 21 17.89 -2.78 -7.16
N SER A 22 18.38 -1.86 -6.32
CA SER A 22 19.33 -2.18 -5.25
C SER A 22 18.70 -3.08 -4.18
N LYS A 23 17.44 -2.86 -3.83
CA LYS A 23 16.68 -3.73 -2.91
C LYS A 23 16.45 -5.12 -3.49
N LEU A 24 16.06 -5.21 -4.76
CA LEU A 24 15.92 -6.49 -5.45
C LEU A 24 17.22 -7.29 -5.41
N LYS A 25 18.35 -6.68 -5.76
CA LYS A 25 19.67 -7.33 -5.66
C LYS A 25 19.98 -7.83 -4.25
N ARG A 26 19.66 -7.05 -3.21
CA ARG A 26 19.83 -7.47 -1.81
C ARG A 26 18.96 -8.67 -1.46
N TYR A 27 17.68 -8.66 -1.85
CA TYR A 27 16.79 -9.80 -1.60
C TYR A 27 17.23 -11.05 -2.36
N THR A 28 17.75 -10.90 -3.58
CA THR A 28 18.35 -12.01 -4.34
C THR A 28 19.60 -12.57 -3.65
N GLN A 29 20.51 -11.71 -3.16
CA GLN A 29 21.70 -12.14 -2.42
C GLN A 29 21.37 -12.81 -1.08
N GLN A 30 20.26 -12.44 -0.46
CA GLN A 30 19.77 -13.03 0.79
C GLN A 30 19.04 -14.37 0.59
N GLY A 31 18.90 -14.85 -0.65
CA GLY A 31 18.21 -16.11 -0.94
C GLY A 31 16.68 -15.99 -0.97
N PHE A 32 16.13 -14.78 -0.94
CA PHE A 32 14.68 -14.54 -0.97
C PHE A 32 14.10 -14.48 -2.38
N ALA A 33 14.90 -14.78 -3.42
CA ALA A 33 14.47 -14.71 -4.82
C ALA A 33 13.36 -15.72 -5.18
N GLU A 34 13.31 -16.85 -4.48
CA GLU A 34 12.33 -17.93 -4.73
C GLU A 34 11.05 -17.78 -3.90
N LEU A 35 10.96 -16.75 -3.05
CA LEU A 35 9.75 -16.53 -2.26
C LEU A 35 8.58 -16.06 -3.13
N PRO A 36 7.34 -16.50 -2.85
CA PRO A 36 6.15 -16.01 -3.52
C PRO A 36 6.00 -14.49 -3.38
N ILE A 37 5.48 -13.87 -4.45
CA ILE A 37 5.25 -12.44 -4.51
C ILE A 37 3.76 -12.14 -4.24
N CYS A 38 3.48 -11.41 -3.16
CA CYS A 38 2.15 -10.92 -2.83
C CYS A 38 2.04 -9.44 -3.25
N MET A 39 1.33 -9.15 -4.34
CA MET A 39 1.20 -7.78 -4.83
C MET A 39 0.27 -6.94 -3.94
N ALA A 40 0.80 -5.94 -3.25
CA ALA A 40 0.01 -5.00 -2.47
C ALA A 40 -0.48 -3.85 -3.36
N LYS A 41 -1.69 -3.99 -3.93
CA LYS A 41 -2.35 -3.01 -4.79
C LYS A 41 -3.75 -2.62 -4.28
N THR A 42 -4.30 -1.54 -4.83
CA THR A 42 -5.71 -1.19 -4.58
C THR A 42 -6.65 -2.33 -4.97
N HIS A 43 -7.63 -2.61 -4.12
CA HIS A 43 -8.67 -3.63 -4.35
C HIS A 43 -9.76 -3.14 -5.31
N LEU A 44 -9.83 -1.82 -5.57
CA LEU A 44 -10.89 -1.20 -6.36
C LEU A 44 -10.65 -1.29 -7.87
N SER A 45 -9.44 -1.64 -8.31
CA SER A 45 -9.08 -1.72 -9.72
C SER A 45 -8.09 -2.85 -10.01
N LEU A 46 -8.08 -3.31 -11.26
CA LEU A 46 -7.01 -4.14 -11.80
C LEU A 46 -5.67 -3.38 -11.88
N SER A 47 -5.74 -2.07 -12.11
CA SER A 47 -4.59 -1.15 -12.15
C SER A 47 -4.17 -0.68 -10.74
N HIS A 48 -3.25 0.29 -10.70
CA HIS A 48 -2.84 1.02 -9.49
C HIS A 48 -3.79 2.19 -9.14
N ASP A 49 -4.66 2.58 -10.08
CA ASP A 49 -5.55 3.72 -9.96
C ASP A 49 -6.98 3.25 -9.62
N PRO A 50 -7.54 3.62 -8.45
CA PRO A 50 -8.88 3.19 -8.04
C PRO A 50 -10.00 3.74 -8.92
N THR A 51 -9.75 4.77 -9.74
CA THR A 51 -10.76 5.36 -10.63
C THR A 51 -10.99 4.53 -11.90
N LYS A 52 -10.02 3.71 -12.29
CA LYS A 52 -10.09 2.88 -13.51
C LYS A 52 -10.84 1.59 -13.24
N LYS A 53 -12.17 1.66 -13.32
CA LYS A 53 -13.07 0.51 -13.15
C LYS A 53 -13.17 -0.34 -14.42
N GLY A 54 -13.54 -1.60 -14.28
CA GLY A 54 -13.66 -2.56 -15.40
C GLY A 54 -12.35 -3.30 -15.67
N ALA A 55 -12.05 -3.57 -16.95
CA ALA A 55 -10.84 -4.27 -17.41
C ALA A 55 -9.88 -3.30 -18.13
N PRO A 56 -9.13 -2.44 -17.41
CA PRO A 56 -8.14 -1.58 -18.03
C PRO A 56 -7.04 -2.42 -18.69
N THR A 57 -6.65 -2.08 -19.92
CA THR A 57 -5.52 -2.70 -20.64
C THR A 57 -4.38 -1.69 -20.81
N GLY A 58 -3.14 -2.15 -20.95
CA GLY A 58 -1.98 -1.28 -21.22
C GLY A 58 -1.56 -0.35 -20.07
N PHE A 59 -1.82 -0.70 -18.82
CA PHE A 59 -1.42 0.11 -17.66
C PHE A 59 -0.04 -0.29 -17.13
N THR A 60 0.79 0.71 -16.84
CA THR A 60 2.04 0.52 -16.10
C THR A 60 1.75 0.50 -14.60
N LEU A 61 2.26 -0.48 -13.86
CA LEU A 61 2.15 -0.55 -12.41
C LEU A 61 3.37 0.14 -11.76
N PRO A 62 3.22 1.32 -11.14
CA PRO A 62 4.32 1.97 -10.44
C PRO A 62 4.57 1.28 -9.10
N ILE A 63 5.70 0.57 -9.00
CA ILE A 63 6.18 0.01 -7.74
C ILE A 63 6.89 1.14 -6.97
N ARG A 64 6.47 1.42 -5.74
CA ARG A 64 7.10 2.44 -4.90
C ARG A 64 8.15 1.87 -3.96
N ASP A 65 7.89 0.68 -3.41
CA ASP A 65 8.79 0.01 -2.49
C ASP A 65 8.58 -1.50 -2.52
N ILE A 66 9.56 -2.26 -2.04
CA ILE A 66 9.50 -3.71 -1.92
C ILE A 66 9.86 -4.09 -0.50
N ARG A 67 8.96 -4.81 0.17
CA ARG A 67 9.15 -5.32 1.54
C ARG A 67 9.13 -6.85 1.52
N ALA A 68 9.95 -7.45 2.38
CA ALA A 68 10.01 -8.90 2.55
C ALA A 68 9.46 -9.26 3.94
N SER A 69 8.40 -10.06 3.97
CA SER A 69 7.87 -10.68 5.19
C SER A 69 8.51 -12.05 5.34
N VAL A 70 9.76 -12.09 5.81
CA VAL A 70 10.57 -13.32 5.90
C VAL A 70 9.89 -14.39 6.78
N GLY A 71 9.26 -13.99 7.88
CA GLY A 71 8.54 -14.92 8.75
C GLY A 71 7.28 -15.54 8.13
N ALA A 72 6.65 -14.84 7.19
CA ALA A 72 5.47 -15.34 6.46
C ALA A 72 5.83 -15.96 5.10
N GLY A 73 7.11 -15.90 4.72
CA GLY A 73 7.61 -16.51 3.49
C GLY A 73 7.18 -15.81 2.20
N PHE A 74 6.93 -14.50 2.19
CA PHE A 74 6.59 -13.77 0.95
C PHE A 74 7.24 -12.40 0.83
N ILE A 75 7.44 -11.96 -0.40
CA ILE A 75 7.84 -10.59 -0.75
C ILE A 75 6.61 -9.85 -1.28
N TYR A 76 6.43 -8.60 -0.87
CA TYR A 76 5.33 -7.79 -1.35
C TYR A 76 5.79 -6.41 -1.85
N PRO A 77 5.66 -6.13 -3.16
CA PRO A 77 5.83 -4.79 -3.69
C PRO A 77 4.61 -3.95 -3.37
N LEU A 78 4.87 -2.73 -2.90
CA LEU A 78 3.88 -1.71 -2.61
C LEU A 78 3.59 -0.92 -3.88
N VAL A 79 2.38 -1.08 -4.41
CA VAL A 79 1.87 -0.39 -5.58
C VAL A 79 0.92 0.72 -5.12
N GLY A 80 1.31 1.97 -5.34
CA GLY A 80 0.52 3.13 -4.93
C GLY A 80 0.63 3.48 -3.44
N GLU A 81 -0.35 4.23 -2.93
CA GLU A 81 -0.46 4.58 -1.51
C GLU A 81 -1.31 3.50 -0.82
N MET A 82 -0.67 2.63 -0.04
CA MET A 82 -1.36 1.63 0.80
C MET A 82 -1.35 2.11 2.24
N THR A 83 -2.53 2.32 2.82
CA THR A 83 -2.69 2.62 4.23
C THR A 83 -2.57 1.32 5.03
N THR A 84 -1.58 1.26 5.91
CA THR A 84 -1.38 0.13 6.84
C THR A 84 -2.04 0.35 8.19
N MET A 85 -2.44 1.60 8.47
CA MET A 85 -3.14 2.00 9.68
C MET A 85 -4.37 2.80 9.27
N PRO A 86 -5.59 2.24 9.36
CA PRO A 86 -6.81 3.01 9.15
C PRO A 86 -6.98 4.01 10.29
N GLY A 87 -7.36 5.24 9.96
CA GLY A 87 -7.74 6.24 10.95
C GLY A 87 -9.19 6.07 11.40
N LEU A 88 -9.56 6.77 12.47
CA LEU A 88 -10.96 6.92 12.88
C LEU A 88 -11.70 7.87 11.92
N SER A 89 -13.00 7.62 11.73
CA SER A 89 -13.91 8.53 11.01
C SER A 89 -14.15 9.81 11.83
N THR A 90 -14.67 10.85 11.18
CA THR A 90 -15.05 12.12 11.85
C THR A 90 -16.05 11.90 13.00
N ARG A 91 -16.99 10.96 12.83
CA ARG A 91 -17.84 10.43 13.90
C ARG A 91 -17.51 8.95 14.12
N PRO A 92 -16.64 8.62 15.08
CA PRO A 92 -16.31 7.24 15.42
C PRO A 92 -17.45 6.55 16.17
N CYS A 93 -17.61 5.24 15.97
CA CYS A 93 -18.72 4.45 16.53
C CYS A 93 -18.76 4.41 18.06
N PHE A 94 -17.67 4.69 18.76
CA PHE A 94 -17.67 4.66 20.24
C PHE A 94 -18.59 5.72 20.88
N PHE A 95 -19.01 6.75 20.14
CA PHE A 95 -19.97 7.73 20.65
C PHE A 95 -21.38 7.15 20.83
N ASP A 96 -21.71 6.12 20.05
CA ASP A 96 -23.03 5.50 20.00
C ASP A 96 -23.04 4.12 20.68
N ILE A 97 -21.88 3.61 21.11
CA ILE A 97 -21.77 2.35 21.85
C ILE A 97 -22.12 2.58 23.32
N THR A 98 -23.17 1.91 23.79
CA THR A 98 -23.58 1.91 25.20
C THR A 98 -24.00 0.52 25.64
N ILE A 99 -23.98 0.28 26.94
CA ILE A 99 -24.51 -0.93 27.58
C ILE A 99 -25.65 -0.52 28.52
N ASP A 100 -26.80 -1.16 28.38
CA ASP A 100 -27.90 -1.01 29.32
C ASP A 100 -27.57 -1.80 30.61
N PRO A 101 -27.47 -1.15 31.78
CA PRO A 101 -27.11 -1.82 33.03
C PRO A 101 -28.18 -2.76 33.59
N GLU A 102 -29.43 -2.70 33.10
CA GLU A 102 -30.51 -3.57 33.56
C GLU A 102 -30.72 -4.78 32.64
N THR A 103 -30.66 -4.56 31.32
CA THR A 103 -30.88 -5.61 30.33
C THR A 103 -29.58 -6.26 29.84
N GLU A 104 -28.43 -5.70 30.21
CA GLU A 104 -27.08 -6.08 29.75
C GLU A 104 -26.93 -6.07 28.21
N GLN A 105 -27.84 -5.39 27.50
CA GLN A 105 -27.79 -5.28 26.04
C GLN A 105 -26.81 -4.18 25.61
N ILE A 106 -26.11 -4.45 24.52
CA ILE A 106 -25.15 -3.53 23.94
C ILE A 106 -25.76 -2.91 22.69
N ASP A 107 -25.94 -1.59 22.72
CA ASP A 107 -26.40 -0.80 21.58
C ASP A 107 -25.22 -0.23 20.80
N GLY A 108 -25.38 -0.09 19.47
CA GLY A 108 -24.41 0.61 18.61
C GLY A 108 -23.14 -0.17 18.25
N LEU A 109 -23.05 -1.46 18.59
CA LEU A 109 -21.89 -2.32 18.26
C LEU A 109 -21.96 -2.93 16.85
N PHE A 110 -23.16 -3.00 16.25
CA PHE A 110 -23.41 -3.46 14.88
C PHE A 110 -24.67 -2.81 14.29
#